data_AF-A0A377BAD5-F1
#
_entry.id   AF-A0A377BAD5-F1
#
_cell.length_a   1.000
_cell.length_b   1.000
_cell.length_c   1.000
_cell.angle_alpha   90.00
_cell.angle_beta   90.00
_cell.angle_gamma   90.00
#
_symmetry.space_group_name_H-M   'P 1'
#
loop_
_entity.id
_entity.type
_entity.pdbx_description
1 polymer ?
#
loop_
_entity_poly.entity_id
_entity_poly.type
_entity_poly.pdbx_seq_one_letter_code
_entity_poly.pdbx_strand_id
1 'polypeptide(L)'
;MERYTLHSQGKIIAEGRAIGHRIGAGPVKVIHDISEMNRIEPGDVLVTDMTDPDWEPIMKKASAIVTNRGGRTCHAAIIARELGIPAVVGCGDATERMKDGENVTVSCAEGDTGYVYAELLEFSVKSSSVETMPDLPLKVMMNVGNPDRAFDFACLPNEGVGLARLELSSTV
;
A
#
# COMPACT_ATOMS: atom_id res chain seq x y z
N MET A 1 0.36 15.41 -1.23
CA MET A 1 -0.55 14.23 -1.20
C MET A 1 -0.36 13.50 -2.53
N GLU A 2 0.08 12.25 -2.49
CA GLU A 2 0.33 11.45 -3.70
C GLU A 2 -0.97 10.75 -4.09
N ARG A 3 -1.49 11.05 -5.29
CA ARG A 3 -2.68 10.38 -5.84
C ARG A 3 -2.23 9.56 -7.04
N TYR A 4 -2.30 8.25 -6.92
CA TYR A 4 -2.00 7.32 -8.01
C TYR A 4 -3.27 7.17 -8.87
N THR A 5 -3.15 7.34 -10.18
CA THR A 5 -4.26 7.13 -11.12
C THR A 5 -3.78 6.22 -12.24
N LEU A 6 -4.45 5.08 -12.39
CA LEU A 6 -4.24 4.13 -13.48
C LEU A 6 -4.87 4.69 -14.77
N HIS A 7 -4.10 4.75 -15.85
CA HIS A 7 -4.55 5.31 -17.13
C HIS A 7 -5.17 4.27 -18.08
N SER A 8 -5.03 2.97 -17.76
CA SER A 8 -5.52 1.87 -18.59
C SER A 8 -6.19 0.80 -17.74
N GLN A 9 -7.32 0.26 -18.21
CA GLN A 9 -7.96 -0.92 -17.62
C GLN A 9 -7.25 -2.17 -18.16
N GLY A 10 -6.14 -2.53 -17.52
CA GLY A 10 -5.50 -3.83 -17.79
C GLY A 10 -6.40 -4.99 -17.32
N LYS A 11 -6.08 -6.19 -17.75
CA LYS A 11 -6.78 -7.39 -17.29
C LYS A 11 -6.46 -7.64 -15.81
N ILE A 12 -7.48 -7.62 -14.95
CA ILE A 12 -7.34 -8.01 -13.54
C ILE A 12 -7.08 -9.52 -13.49
N ILE A 13 -5.98 -9.90 -12.84
CA ILE A 13 -5.58 -11.30 -12.65
C ILE A 13 -5.88 -11.79 -11.22
N ALA A 14 -5.82 -10.88 -10.24
CA ALA A 14 -6.23 -11.15 -8.87
C ALA A 14 -6.80 -9.87 -8.24
N GLU A 15 -7.69 -10.06 -7.27
CA GLU A 15 -8.23 -8.99 -6.43
C GLU A 15 -8.24 -9.45 -4.98
N GLY A 16 -8.14 -8.51 -4.05
CA GLY A 16 -8.15 -8.79 -2.63
C GLY A 16 -8.33 -7.51 -1.83
N ARG A 17 -7.92 -7.54 -0.56
CA ARG A 17 -7.97 -6.36 0.30
C ARG A 17 -6.73 -5.50 0.09
N ALA A 18 -6.94 -4.22 -0.23
CA ALA A 18 -5.86 -3.26 -0.35
C ALA A 18 -5.27 -2.90 1.02
N ILE A 19 -3.95 -2.90 1.08
CA ILE A 19 -3.17 -2.45 2.23
C ILE A 19 -2.26 -1.32 1.75
N GLY A 20 -2.52 -0.11 2.26
CA GLY A 20 -1.86 1.10 1.80
C GLY A 20 -2.63 1.80 0.68
N HIS A 21 -2.00 2.76 0.03
CA HIS A 21 -2.59 3.59 -1.03
C HIS A 21 -1.64 3.78 -2.22
N ARG A 22 -0.56 3.00 -2.27
CA ARG A 22 0.49 3.07 -3.30
C ARG A 22 0.21 2.06 -4.42
N ILE A 23 0.95 2.22 -5.52
CA ILE A 23 1.00 1.25 -6.61
C ILE A 23 2.45 0.74 -6.69
N GLY A 24 2.60 -0.57 -6.79
CA GLY A 24 3.89 -1.24 -7.00
C GLY A 24 3.81 -2.08 -8.27
N ALA A 25 4.91 -2.20 -9.00
CA ALA A 25 4.97 -2.98 -10.23
C ALA A 25 6.33 -3.65 -10.37
N GLY A 26 6.34 -4.82 -10.98
CA GLY A 26 7.56 -5.60 -11.18
C GLY A 26 7.27 -7.03 -11.60
N PRO A 27 8.32 -7.84 -11.79
CA PRO A 27 8.17 -9.25 -12.08
C PRO A 27 7.70 -10.01 -10.83
N VAL A 28 6.76 -10.92 -11.02
CA VAL A 28 6.26 -11.81 -9.97
C VAL A 28 7.35 -12.77 -9.54
N LYS A 29 7.50 -12.92 -8.23
CA LYS A 29 8.20 -14.03 -7.60
C LYS A 29 7.24 -14.81 -6.72
N VAL A 30 6.91 -16.02 -7.15
CA VAL A 30 6.11 -16.95 -6.33
C VAL A 30 7.05 -17.68 -5.39
N ILE A 31 6.93 -17.38 -4.10
CA ILE A 31 7.76 -17.93 -3.03
C ILE A 31 6.84 -18.74 -2.12
N HIS A 32 7.05 -20.06 -2.05
CA HIS A 32 6.23 -20.93 -1.21
C HIS A 32 6.83 -21.12 0.18
N ASP A 33 8.16 -21.08 0.27
CA ASP A 33 8.90 -21.32 1.50
C ASP A 33 10.02 -20.29 1.68
N ILE A 34 10.35 -19.97 2.93
CA ILE A 34 11.38 -18.99 3.23
C ILE A 34 12.78 -19.40 2.78
N SER A 35 13.05 -20.71 2.61
CA SER A 35 14.31 -21.20 2.01
C SER A 35 14.57 -20.62 0.61
N GLU A 36 13.52 -20.17 -0.06
CA GLU A 36 13.57 -19.54 -1.38
C GLU A 36 13.78 -18.02 -1.33
N MET A 37 14.01 -17.44 -0.14
CA MET A 37 14.21 -15.99 0.07
C MET A 37 15.31 -15.38 -0.80
N ASN A 38 16.25 -16.17 -1.29
CA ASN A 38 17.34 -15.71 -2.16
C ASN A 38 16.88 -15.45 -3.61
N ARG A 39 15.68 -15.89 -3.99
CA ARG A 39 15.12 -15.71 -5.34
C ARG A 39 14.52 -14.33 -5.58
N ILE A 40 14.26 -13.57 -4.51
CA ILE A 40 13.64 -12.25 -4.60
C ILE A 40 14.69 -11.15 -4.75
N GLU A 41 14.51 -10.34 -5.77
CA GLU A 41 15.35 -9.19 -6.06
C GLU A 41 14.62 -7.88 -5.73
N PRO A 42 15.37 -6.79 -5.49
CA PRO A 42 14.77 -5.48 -5.31
C PRO A 42 13.92 -5.08 -6.53
N GLY A 43 12.65 -4.75 -6.29
CA GLY A 43 11.70 -4.39 -7.36
C GLY A 43 10.73 -5.52 -7.74
N ASP A 44 10.94 -6.74 -7.26
CA ASP A 44 10.05 -7.87 -7.54
C ASP A 44 8.73 -7.77 -6.76
N VAL A 45 7.67 -8.36 -7.31
CA VAL A 45 6.39 -8.53 -6.62
C VAL A 45 6.39 -9.88 -5.90
N LEU A 46 6.38 -9.85 -4.57
CA LEU A 46 6.34 -11.05 -3.75
C LEU A 46 4.94 -11.65 -3.76
N VAL A 47 4.80 -12.89 -4.22
CA VAL A 47 3.55 -13.66 -4.20
C VAL A 47 3.73 -14.89 -3.33
N THR A 48 2.92 -15.05 -2.29
CA THR A 48 3.00 -16.19 -1.36
C THR A 48 1.62 -16.54 -0.78
N ASP A 49 1.47 -17.71 -0.16
CA ASP A 49 0.21 -18.08 0.49
C ASP A 49 0.00 -17.29 1.80
N MET A 50 1.06 -17.21 2.61
CA MET A 50 1.07 -16.58 3.94
C MET A 50 2.48 -16.08 4.27
N THR A 51 2.57 -15.09 5.16
CA THR A 51 3.85 -14.62 5.69
C THR A 51 3.89 -14.70 7.21
N ASP A 52 5.09 -14.88 7.74
CA ASP A 52 5.43 -14.85 9.16
C ASP A 52 6.61 -13.87 9.38
N PRO A 53 7.03 -13.61 10.64
CA PRO A 53 8.08 -12.62 10.95
C PRO A 53 9.41 -12.86 10.24
N ASP A 54 9.74 -14.10 9.87
CA ASP A 54 11.02 -14.40 9.23
C ASP A 54 11.08 -13.83 7.79
N TRP A 55 9.94 -13.47 7.19
CA TRP A 55 9.83 -12.91 5.85
C TRP A 55 10.09 -11.39 5.80
N GLU A 56 10.25 -10.71 6.93
CA GLU A 56 10.52 -9.27 6.97
C GLU A 56 11.70 -8.80 6.07
N PRO A 57 12.85 -9.50 6.01
CA PRO A 57 13.98 -9.08 5.19
C PRO A 57 13.68 -9.06 3.69
N ILE A 58 12.83 -9.99 3.23
CA ILE A 58 12.44 -10.09 1.81
C ILE A 58 11.30 -9.15 1.46
N MET A 59 10.36 -8.92 2.39
CA MET A 59 9.30 -7.93 2.20
C MET A 59 9.89 -6.55 1.92
N LYS A 60 10.98 -6.16 2.61
CA LYS A 60 11.68 -4.89 2.37
C LYS A 60 12.26 -4.72 0.96
N LYS A 61 12.52 -5.81 0.24
CA LYS A 61 13.05 -5.78 -1.14
C LYS A 61 11.92 -5.71 -2.16
N ALA A 62 10.73 -6.21 -1.82
CA ALA A 62 9.62 -6.30 -2.72
C ALA A 62 9.05 -4.92 -3.08
N SER A 63 8.67 -4.72 -4.34
CA SER A 63 7.93 -3.53 -4.78
C SER A 63 6.45 -3.58 -4.39
N ALA A 64 5.89 -4.79 -4.28
CA ALA A 64 4.55 -5.06 -3.80
C ALA A 64 4.45 -6.47 -3.22
N ILE A 65 3.44 -6.70 -2.36
CA ILE A 65 3.20 -8.00 -1.73
C ILE A 65 1.79 -8.48 -2.07
N VAL A 66 1.66 -9.72 -2.52
CA VAL A 66 0.37 -10.35 -2.81
C VAL A 66 0.29 -11.64 -2.00
N THR A 67 -0.79 -11.80 -1.23
CA THR A 67 -1.02 -13.04 -0.48
C THR A 67 -2.36 -13.68 -0.79
N ASN A 68 -2.39 -15.01 -0.86
CA ASN A 68 -3.62 -15.77 -1.00
C ASN A 68 -4.51 -15.62 0.23
N ARG A 69 -3.90 -15.71 1.42
CA ARG A 69 -4.62 -15.68 2.70
C ARG A 69 -4.27 -14.41 3.47
N GLY A 70 -5.22 -13.95 4.27
CA GLY A 70 -5.02 -12.80 5.14
C GLY A 70 -6.21 -11.84 5.17
N GLY A 71 -6.17 -10.95 6.15
CA GLY A 71 -7.15 -9.88 6.33
C GLY A 71 -6.44 -8.58 6.67
N ARG A 72 -7.19 -7.52 6.99
CA ARG A 72 -6.63 -6.20 7.29
C ARG A 72 -5.68 -6.16 8.50
N THR A 73 -5.69 -7.21 9.31
CA THR A 73 -4.92 -7.35 10.55
C THR A 73 -3.99 -8.56 10.53
N CYS A 74 -3.75 -9.19 9.38
CA CYS A 74 -2.76 -10.26 9.30
C CYS A 74 -1.34 -9.69 9.35
N HIS A 75 -0.37 -10.57 9.59
CA HIS A 75 1.05 -10.22 9.64
C HIS A 75 1.51 -9.42 8.42
N ALA A 76 1.24 -9.93 7.20
CA ALA A 76 1.53 -9.24 5.94
C ALA A 76 0.96 -7.81 5.89
N ALA A 77 -0.27 -7.61 6.36
CA ALA A 77 -0.95 -6.32 6.31
C ALA A 77 -0.35 -5.29 7.26
N ILE A 78 0.11 -5.72 8.44
CA ILE A 78 0.73 -4.84 9.43
C ILE A 78 2.11 -4.39 8.92
N ILE A 79 2.96 -5.36 8.56
CA ILE A 79 4.32 -5.08 8.11
C ILE A 79 4.34 -4.29 6.80
N ALA A 80 3.46 -4.60 5.84
CA ALA A 80 3.38 -3.83 4.60
C ALA A 80 3.06 -2.34 4.85
N ARG A 81 2.21 -2.03 5.84
CA ARG A 81 1.92 -0.64 6.23
C ARG A 81 3.11 0.05 6.86
N GLU A 82 3.82 -0.63 7.74
CA GLU A 82 5.01 -0.11 8.41
C GLU A 82 6.15 0.18 7.41
N LEU A 83 6.33 -0.70 6.43
CA LEU A 83 7.32 -0.53 5.37
C LEU A 83 6.86 0.41 4.24
N GLY A 84 5.58 0.78 4.22
CA GLY A 84 4.98 1.59 3.15
C GLY A 84 4.95 0.87 1.80
N ILE A 85 4.87 -0.45 1.78
CA ILE A 85 4.84 -1.26 0.55
C ILE A 85 3.38 -1.58 0.24
N PRO A 86 2.90 -1.38 -1.00
CA PRO A 86 1.54 -1.74 -1.36
C PRO A 86 1.36 -3.26 -1.25
N ALA A 87 0.30 -3.69 -0.57
CA ALA A 87 0.00 -5.11 -0.44
C ALA A 87 -1.47 -5.43 -0.71
N VAL A 88 -1.71 -6.55 -1.38
CA VAL A 88 -3.05 -7.09 -1.63
C VAL A 88 -3.14 -8.45 -0.96
N VAL A 89 -3.97 -8.53 0.08
CA VAL A 89 -4.08 -9.73 0.91
C VAL A 89 -5.44 -10.40 0.73
N GLY A 90 -5.47 -11.71 0.84
CA GLY A 90 -6.72 -12.48 0.75
C GLY A 90 -7.19 -12.70 -0.68
N CYS A 91 -6.27 -12.86 -1.63
CA CYS A 91 -6.58 -13.08 -3.05
C CYS A 91 -7.16 -14.47 -3.37
N GLY A 92 -7.03 -15.43 -2.45
CA GLY A 92 -7.47 -16.82 -2.63
C GLY A 92 -6.45 -17.68 -3.38
N ASP A 93 -6.24 -17.41 -4.66
CA ASP A 93 -5.50 -18.28 -5.60
C ASP A 93 -4.44 -17.52 -6.43
N ALA A 94 -3.88 -16.43 -5.88
CA ALA A 94 -2.85 -15.63 -6.55
C ALA A 94 -1.59 -16.44 -6.92
N THR A 95 -1.14 -17.35 -6.04
CA THR A 95 0.02 -18.23 -6.32
C THR A 95 -0.21 -19.19 -7.48
N GLU A 96 -1.48 -19.51 -7.81
CA GLU A 96 -1.83 -20.41 -8.92
C GLU A 96 -2.08 -19.64 -10.22
N ARG A 97 -2.60 -18.41 -10.11
CA ARG A 97 -2.92 -17.56 -11.26
C ARG A 97 -1.70 -16.86 -11.85
N MET A 98 -0.72 -16.50 -11.02
CA MET A 98 0.47 -15.75 -11.41
C MET A 98 1.66 -16.68 -11.63
N LYS A 99 2.49 -16.37 -12.62
CA LYS A 99 3.71 -17.13 -12.90
C LYS A 99 4.96 -16.35 -12.55
N ASP A 100 5.99 -17.06 -12.09
CA ASP A 100 7.32 -16.48 -11.88
C ASP A 100 7.81 -15.74 -13.14
N GLY A 101 8.31 -14.52 -12.94
CA GLY A 101 8.82 -13.64 -14.00
C GLY A 101 7.75 -12.88 -14.78
N GLU A 102 6.46 -13.11 -14.52
CA GLU A 102 5.38 -12.35 -15.13
C GLU A 102 5.35 -10.93 -14.57
N ASN A 103 5.35 -9.92 -15.43
CA ASN A 103 5.22 -8.55 -14.98
C ASN A 103 3.79 -8.23 -14.57
N VAL A 104 3.62 -7.66 -13.38
CA VAL A 104 2.30 -7.28 -12.85
C VAL A 104 2.33 -5.90 -12.23
N THR A 105 1.16 -5.28 -12.16
CA THR A 105 0.95 -4.00 -11.49
C THR A 105 -0.04 -4.18 -10.35
N VAL A 106 0.38 -3.89 -9.13
CA VAL A 106 -0.41 -4.00 -7.90
C VAL A 106 -0.90 -2.62 -7.49
N SER A 107 -2.20 -2.40 -7.58
CA SER A 107 -2.87 -1.14 -7.22
C SER A 107 -3.62 -1.27 -5.90
N CYS A 108 -3.22 -0.44 -4.93
CA CYS A 108 -3.98 -0.23 -3.69
C CYS A 108 -4.62 1.18 -3.63
N ALA A 109 -4.63 1.91 -4.74
CA ALA A 109 -5.06 3.31 -4.78
C ALA A 109 -6.58 3.49 -4.96
N GLU A 110 -7.29 2.43 -5.36
CA GLU A 110 -8.69 2.46 -5.76
C GLU A 110 -9.68 2.31 -4.59
N GLY A 111 -9.18 2.21 -3.35
CA GLY A 111 -9.97 2.18 -2.13
C GLY A 111 -9.66 0.99 -1.23
N ASP A 112 -10.71 0.32 -0.78
CA ASP A 112 -10.62 -0.83 0.14
C ASP A 112 -10.28 -2.16 -0.54
N THR A 113 -10.48 -2.22 -1.87
CA THR A 113 -10.14 -3.36 -2.72
C THR A 113 -8.83 -3.08 -3.44
N GLY A 114 -7.93 -4.05 -3.40
CA GLY A 114 -6.66 -4.02 -4.12
C GLY A 114 -6.75 -4.87 -5.37
N TYR A 115 -6.21 -4.37 -6.47
CA TYR A 115 -6.23 -5.04 -7.76
C TYR A 115 -4.82 -5.36 -8.23
N VAL A 116 -4.65 -6.56 -8.77
CA VAL A 116 -3.44 -6.94 -9.49
C VAL A 116 -3.78 -7.06 -10.95
N TYR A 117 -3.11 -6.25 -11.76
CA TYR A 117 -3.26 -6.19 -13.19
C TYR A 117 -2.14 -6.97 -13.88
N ALA A 118 -2.49 -7.64 -14.97
CA ALA A 118 -1.50 -8.18 -15.90
C ALA A 118 -0.71 -7.05 -16.55
N GLU A 119 0.58 -7.29 -16.75
CA GLU A 119 1.56 -6.39 -17.37
C GLU A 119 1.94 -5.16 -16.52
N LEU A 120 2.99 -4.47 -16.96
CA LEU A 120 3.39 -3.18 -16.40
C LEU A 120 2.48 -2.12 -17.00
N LEU A 121 1.51 -1.65 -16.22
CA LEU A 121 0.64 -0.55 -16.62
C LEU A 121 1.34 0.77 -16.29
N GLU A 122 1.31 1.71 -17.23
CA GLU A 122 1.67 3.09 -16.94
C GLU A 122 0.67 3.68 -15.93
N PHE A 123 1.14 3.90 -14.71
CA PHE A 123 0.42 4.64 -13.70
C PHE A 123 1.09 6.00 -13.50
N SER A 124 0.28 7.06 -13.44
CA SER A 124 0.79 8.40 -13.12
C SER A 124 0.72 8.59 -11.62
N VAL A 125 1.88 8.83 -11.01
CA VAL A 125 1.97 9.34 -9.64
C VAL A 125 1.79 10.85 -9.74
N LYS A 126 0.58 11.35 -9.49
CA LYS A 126 0.41 12.80 -9.30
C LYS A 126 0.83 13.11 -7.87
N SER A 127 2.11 13.45 -7.69
CA SER A 127 2.54 14.19 -6.52
C SER A 127 2.00 15.61 -6.66
N SER A 128 0.92 15.92 -5.94
CA SER A 128 0.59 17.32 -5.74
C SER A 128 1.54 17.84 -4.66
N SER A 129 2.59 18.55 -5.09
CA SER A 129 3.30 19.46 -4.20
C SER A 129 2.30 20.55 -3.81
N VAL A 130 2.28 20.90 -2.53
CA VAL A 130 1.33 21.88 -2.00
C VAL A 130 1.88 23.30 -2.15
N GLU A 131 2.55 23.56 -3.26
CA GLU A 131 3.36 24.78 -3.43
C GLU A 131 2.60 25.89 -4.16
N THR A 132 1.36 25.65 -4.58
CA THR A 132 0.55 26.69 -5.26
C THR A 132 -0.92 26.56 -4.90
N MET A 133 -1.28 26.99 -3.69
CA MET A 133 -2.67 27.32 -3.36
C MET A 133 -2.89 28.82 -3.58
N PRO A 134 -3.92 29.25 -4.33
CA PRO A 134 -4.32 30.65 -4.37
C PRO A 134 -4.85 31.08 -2.99
N ASP A 135 -4.60 32.32 -2.59
CA ASP A 135 -5.12 32.90 -1.35
C ASP A 135 -6.65 32.78 -1.31
N LEU A 136 -7.17 32.00 -0.36
CA LEU A 136 -8.60 31.86 -0.11
C LEU A 136 -8.98 32.75 1.09
N PRO A 137 -10.12 33.45 1.06
CA PRO A 137 -10.57 34.33 2.15
C PRO A 137 -11.12 33.58 3.37
N LEU A 138 -10.94 32.25 3.45
CA LEU A 138 -11.48 31.40 4.51
C LEU A 138 -10.38 30.51 5.11
N LYS A 139 -10.39 30.42 6.44
CA LYS A 139 -9.41 29.63 7.20
C LYS A 139 -9.80 28.15 7.18
N VAL A 140 -9.00 27.32 6.53
CA VAL A 140 -9.17 25.86 6.54
C VAL A 140 -8.53 25.30 7.81
N MET A 141 -9.36 24.70 8.67
CA MET A 141 -8.93 24.10 9.94
C MET A 141 -9.01 22.57 9.87
N MET A 142 -8.08 21.88 10.53
CA MET A 142 -8.02 20.42 10.54
C MET A 142 -8.70 19.82 11.76
N ASN A 143 -9.43 18.71 11.59
CA ASN A 143 -9.98 17.92 12.70
C ASN A 143 -9.03 16.76 13.00
N VAL A 144 -8.39 16.76 14.17
CA VAL A 144 -7.35 15.80 14.55
C VAL A 144 -7.85 15.00 15.75
N GLY A 145 -8.06 13.69 15.54
CA GLY A 145 -8.53 12.75 16.57
C GLY A 145 -7.46 11.78 17.08
N ASN A 146 -6.23 11.86 16.58
CA ASN A 146 -5.10 11.05 17.03
C ASN A 146 -3.84 11.96 17.10
N PRO A 147 -3.27 12.19 18.29
CA PRO A 147 -2.15 13.11 18.48
C PRO A 147 -0.86 12.65 17.79
N ASP A 148 -0.62 11.35 17.65
CA ASP A 148 0.62 10.84 17.03
C ASP A 148 0.69 11.11 15.52
N ARG A 149 -0.47 11.23 14.85
CA ARG A 149 -0.55 11.58 13.43
C ARG A 149 -0.59 13.09 13.17
N ALA A 150 -0.67 13.92 14.21
CA ALA A 150 -0.74 15.38 14.06
C ALA A 150 0.51 15.96 13.38
N PHE A 151 1.67 15.35 13.60
CA PHE A 151 2.94 15.79 13.01
C PHE A 151 3.05 15.48 11.51
N ASP A 152 2.49 14.37 11.03
CA ASP A 152 2.46 14.04 9.60
C ASP A 152 1.58 15.01 8.80
N PHE A 153 0.54 15.58 9.44
CA PHE A 153 -0.40 16.50 8.82
C PHE A 153 -0.03 17.98 8.96
N ALA A 154 0.93 18.33 9.81
CA ALA A 154 1.46 19.69 9.93
C ALA A 154 2.13 20.17 8.62
N CYS A 155 2.53 19.24 7.76
CA CYS A 155 3.12 19.51 6.44
C CYS A 155 2.09 19.85 5.34
N LEU A 156 0.79 19.85 5.66
CA LEU A 156 -0.27 20.38 4.78
C LEU A 156 -0.57 21.83 5.19
N PRO A 157 -0.83 22.76 4.26
CA PRO A 157 -1.22 24.13 4.61
C PRO A 157 -2.56 24.11 5.35
N ASN A 158 -2.49 24.29 6.66
CA ASN A 158 -3.63 24.44 7.53
C ASN A 158 -3.33 25.62 8.47
N GLU A 159 -4.33 26.43 8.80
CA GLU A 159 -4.17 27.52 9.77
C GLU A 159 -4.35 27.05 11.22
N GLY A 160 -4.34 25.73 11.45
CA GLY A 160 -4.38 25.10 12.77
C GLY A 160 -5.39 23.95 12.89
N VAL A 161 -5.49 23.42 14.11
CA VAL A 161 -6.44 22.37 14.49
C VAL A 161 -7.73 23.03 14.99
N GLY A 162 -8.84 22.82 14.28
CA GLY A 162 -10.14 23.44 14.60
C GLY A 162 -10.95 22.68 15.65
N LEU A 163 -10.65 21.39 15.82
CA LEU A 163 -11.26 20.53 16.84
C LEU A 163 -10.26 19.41 17.18
N ALA A 164 -9.91 19.29 18.45
CA ALA A 164 -9.15 18.16 18.99
C ALA A 164 -10.08 17.33 19.88
N ARG A 165 -10.29 16.06 19.53
CA ARG A 165 -11.04 15.10 20.36
C ARG A 165 -10.08 14.46 21.37
N LEU A 166 -10.31 14.66 22.66
CA LEU A 166 -9.46 14.18 23.76
C LEU A 166 -9.90 12.82 24.35
N GLU A 167 -10.86 12.13 23.75
CA GLU A 167 -11.46 10.90 24.30
C GLU A 167 -10.52 9.68 24.42
N LEU A 168 -9.24 9.75 24.00
CA LEU A 168 -8.28 8.63 24.09
C LEU A 168 -7.11 8.86 25.05
N SER A 169 -7.02 10.01 25.72
CA SER A 169 -5.96 10.29 26.69
C SER A 169 -6.44 10.12 28.14
N SER A 170 -7.15 9.03 28.44
CA SER A 170 -7.43 8.59 29.83
C SER A 170 -7.90 7.14 29.85
N THR A 171 -6.98 6.20 30.08
CA THR A 171 -7.20 5.05 30.97
C THR A 171 -5.82 4.58 31.47
N VAL A 172 -5.49 5.15 32.64
CA VAL A 172 -4.52 4.79 33.70
C VAL A 172 -3.06 4.54 33.34
#